data_AF-A0A395N9L6-F1
#
_entry.id   AF-A0A395N9L6-F1
#
_cell.length_a   1.000
_cell.length_b   1.000
_cell.length_c   1.000
_cell.angle_alpha   90.00
_cell.angle_beta   90.00
_cell.angle_gamma   90.00
#
_symmetry.space_group_name_H-M   'P 1'
#
loop_
_entity.id
_entity.type
_entity.pdbx_description
1 polymer ?
#
loop_
_entity_poly.entity_id
_entity_poly.type
_entity_poly.pdbx_seq_one_letter_code
_entity_poly.pdbx_strand_id
1 'polypeptide(L)'
;GTTAGFDYVRHENKGQVLQVSDITYKGSSALLMQQTYTPGYTGRYHSEVDHNQGYKRGDELFYGFTFRLSSTWEFDQQSYNIAQFIADRPGAGCDDDDWMPSSLIWLEGNQLNSRIVSGNYRQPDCSRTFTGTGNIATVSAGTWHKIIIQAKWTSDSSGYYKMWFDGNKVYEHYNIATTTNDDAVFAFRVGLYANGWHDDKKMVGNQGFRQVWYDEVAVGTTFADVDPDQYEK
;
A
#
# COMPACT_ATOMS: atom_id res chain seq x y z
N GLY A 1 -0.02 2.32 16.96
CA GLY A 1 -0.56 2.98 15.76
C GLY A 1 -1.26 4.29 16.09
N THR A 2 -0.55 5.43 15.99
CA THR A 2 -1.12 6.78 16.12
C THR A 2 -0.93 7.57 14.82
N THR A 3 -1.64 8.67 14.63
CA THR A 3 -1.39 9.57 13.48
C THR A 3 -0.15 10.44 13.68
N ALA A 4 0.33 10.60 14.93
CA ALA A 4 1.59 11.29 15.20
C ALA A 4 2.76 10.53 14.53
N GLY A 5 3.63 11.27 13.85
CA GLY A 5 4.77 10.73 13.11
C GLY A 5 4.53 10.57 11.60
N PHE A 6 3.28 10.58 11.15
CA PHE A 6 2.96 10.65 9.72
C PHE A 6 2.95 12.10 9.25
N ASP A 7 3.39 12.32 8.01
CA ASP A 7 3.52 13.66 7.41
C ASP A 7 2.16 14.22 6.97
N TYR A 8 1.23 13.35 6.62
CA TYR A 8 -0.11 13.73 6.18
C TYR A 8 -1.14 12.66 6.52
N VAL A 9 -2.38 13.09 6.74
CA VAL A 9 -3.55 12.21 6.92
C VAL A 9 -4.58 12.57 5.85
N ARG A 10 -4.86 11.64 4.96
CA ARG A 10 -5.77 11.82 3.83
C ARG A 10 -7.16 11.32 4.17
N HIS A 11 -8.15 12.17 3.93
CA HIS A 11 -9.56 11.86 4.04
C HIS A 11 -10.27 12.32 2.76
N GLU A 12 -10.50 11.42 1.81
CA GLU A 12 -11.28 11.74 0.63
C GLU A 12 -12.75 11.35 0.78
N ASN A 13 -13.63 12.20 0.24
CA ASN A 13 -15.07 11.99 0.27
C ASN A 13 -15.58 11.75 1.71
N LYS A 14 -16.18 10.58 1.99
CA LYS A 14 -16.67 10.17 3.32
C LYS A 14 -15.66 9.32 4.09
N GLY A 15 -14.39 9.36 3.69
CA GLY A 15 -13.31 8.63 4.30
C GLY A 15 -12.93 9.14 5.68
N GLN A 16 -12.51 8.24 6.57
CA GLN A 16 -12.03 8.59 7.91
C GLN A 16 -10.76 7.82 8.26
N VAL A 17 -9.89 8.45 9.05
CA VAL A 17 -8.72 7.84 9.68
C VAL A 17 -8.82 8.19 11.17
N LEU A 18 -9.05 7.17 11.99
CA LEU A 18 -9.32 7.32 13.41
C LEU A 18 -8.24 6.62 14.22
N GLN A 19 -7.89 7.17 15.39
CA GLN A 19 -7.13 6.41 16.40
C GLN A 19 -8.14 5.69 17.30
N VAL A 20 -7.94 4.39 17.49
CA VAL A 20 -8.84 3.54 18.28
C VAL A 20 -8.06 2.72 19.29
N SER A 21 -8.73 2.25 20.34
CA SER A 21 -8.11 1.47 21.44
C SER A 21 -8.81 0.14 21.74
N ASP A 22 -9.90 -0.16 21.04
CA ASP A 22 -10.69 -1.39 21.19
C ASP A 22 -10.15 -2.57 20.36
N ILE A 23 -9.60 -2.28 19.18
CA ILE A 23 -8.97 -3.26 18.28
C ILE A 23 -7.55 -2.77 17.98
N THR A 24 -6.57 -3.37 18.65
CA THR A 24 -5.14 -3.07 18.48
C THR A 24 -4.37 -4.34 18.13
N TYR A 25 -3.23 -4.20 17.44
CA TYR A 25 -2.29 -5.31 17.30
C TYR A 25 -1.44 -5.39 18.56
N LYS A 26 -0.89 -4.23 18.95
CA LYS A 26 0.00 -4.09 20.09
C LYS A 26 -0.23 -2.77 20.80
N GLY A 27 0.07 -2.75 22.10
CA GLY A 27 -0.17 -1.58 22.94
C GLY A 27 -1.66 -1.20 23.00
N SER A 28 -1.93 0.08 23.23
CA SER A 28 -3.27 0.60 23.51
C SER A 28 -3.86 1.47 22.40
N SER A 29 -3.23 1.51 21.21
CA SER A 29 -3.73 2.32 20.09
C SER A 29 -3.37 1.75 18.72
N ALA A 30 -4.35 1.72 17.83
CA ALA A 30 -4.19 1.43 16.40
C ALA A 30 -4.90 2.49 15.55
N LEU A 31 -4.64 2.47 14.24
CA LEU A 31 -5.36 3.29 13.27
C LEU A 31 -6.51 2.50 12.66
N LEU A 32 -7.65 3.15 12.46
CA LEU A 32 -8.81 2.63 11.76
C LEU A 32 -9.11 3.51 10.54
N MET A 33 -8.98 2.93 9.36
CA MET A 33 -9.29 3.57 8.09
C MET A 33 -10.66 3.09 7.62
N GLN A 34 -11.54 4.03 7.30
CA GLN A 34 -12.91 3.77 6.86
C GLN A 34 -13.18 4.44 5.53
N GLN A 35 -13.90 3.77 4.64
CA GLN A 35 -14.41 4.36 3.41
C GLN A 35 -15.86 4.01 3.16
N THR A 36 -16.59 4.95 2.53
CA THR A 36 -18.01 4.79 2.21
C THR A 36 -18.26 5.10 0.73
N TYR A 37 -18.71 4.09 -0.01
CA TYR A 37 -19.13 4.26 -1.40
C TYR A 37 -20.28 5.27 -1.49
N THR A 38 -20.17 6.23 -2.41
CA THR A 38 -21.17 7.28 -2.60
C THR A 38 -21.65 7.25 -4.05
N PRO A 39 -22.87 6.76 -4.32
CA PRO A 39 -23.40 6.71 -5.69
C PRO A 39 -23.35 8.09 -6.36
N GLY A 40 -22.84 8.13 -7.60
CA GLY A 40 -22.70 9.35 -8.39
C GLY A 40 -21.46 10.20 -8.08
N TYR A 41 -20.68 9.90 -7.04
CA TYR A 41 -19.39 10.56 -6.81
C TYR A 41 -18.35 10.06 -7.83
N THR A 42 -17.65 11.00 -8.48
CA THR A 42 -16.71 10.70 -9.58
C THR A 42 -15.24 10.74 -9.19
N GLY A 43 -14.92 11.18 -7.97
CA GLY A 43 -13.55 11.22 -7.46
C GLY A 43 -13.06 9.90 -6.88
N ARG A 44 -11.93 9.94 -6.16
CA ARG A 44 -11.27 8.78 -5.56
C ARG A 44 -11.64 8.61 -4.07
N TYR A 45 -11.26 7.47 -3.50
CA TYR A 45 -11.70 7.01 -2.18
C TYR A 45 -10.51 6.64 -1.29
N HIS A 46 -9.64 7.60 -0.98
CA HIS A 46 -8.50 7.38 -0.09
C HIS A 46 -8.84 7.65 1.39
N SER A 47 -8.33 6.81 2.28
CA SER A 47 -8.25 7.03 3.72
C SER A 47 -6.92 6.47 4.21
N GLU A 48 -5.91 7.34 4.24
CA GLU A 48 -4.50 6.95 4.32
C GLU A 48 -3.71 7.85 5.25
N VAL A 49 -2.57 7.34 5.69
CA VAL A 49 -1.51 8.12 6.33
C VAL A 49 -0.24 8.02 5.48
N ASP A 50 0.47 9.14 5.38
CA ASP A 50 1.62 9.27 4.48
C ASP A 50 2.92 9.40 5.28
N HIS A 51 3.93 8.65 4.86
CA HIS A 51 5.33 8.91 5.17
C HIS A 51 6.04 9.35 3.89
N ASN A 52 6.40 10.62 3.77
CA ASN A 52 6.89 11.24 2.55
C ASN A 52 8.24 10.68 2.09
N GLN A 53 9.05 10.15 3.00
CA GLN A 53 10.39 9.59 2.71
C GLN A 53 10.33 8.07 2.55
N GLY A 54 9.45 7.55 1.69
CA GLY A 54 9.29 6.12 1.47
C GLY A 54 10.50 5.48 0.79
N TYR A 55 10.88 5.96 -0.39
CA TYR A 55 12.16 5.64 -1.04
C TYR A 55 12.55 6.64 -2.12
N LYS A 56 13.82 6.62 -2.51
CA LYS A 56 14.31 7.10 -3.82
C LYS A 56 15.08 6.00 -4.54
N ARG A 57 15.27 6.16 -5.84
CA ARG A 57 16.11 5.24 -6.62
C ARG A 57 17.52 5.15 -6.01
N GLY A 58 18.02 3.93 -5.90
CA GLY A 58 19.32 3.59 -5.29
C GLY A 58 19.19 3.03 -3.87
N ASP A 59 18.06 3.25 -3.20
CA ASP A 59 17.85 2.78 -1.84
C ASP A 59 17.65 1.26 -1.77
N GLU A 60 18.09 0.68 -0.65
CA GLU A 60 17.66 -0.64 -0.21
C GLU A 60 17.03 -0.49 1.17
N LEU A 61 15.74 -0.82 1.27
CA LEU A 61 14.95 -0.58 2.47
C LEU A 61 14.02 -1.76 2.77
N PHE A 62 13.64 -1.82 4.03
CA PHE A 62 12.59 -2.69 4.55
C PHE A 62 11.39 -1.86 4.98
N TYR A 63 10.20 -2.42 4.79
CA TYR A 63 8.92 -1.82 5.18
C TYR A 63 8.11 -2.88 5.91
N GLY A 64 7.51 -2.52 7.03
CA GLY A 64 6.68 -3.42 7.82
C GLY A 64 5.42 -2.73 8.26
N PHE A 65 4.32 -3.47 8.31
CA PHE A 65 3.08 -3.02 8.90
C PHE A 65 2.19 -4.23 9.19
N THR A 66 1.28 -4.04 10.15
CA THR A 66 0.16 -4.96 10.35
C THR A 66 -1.12 -4.33 9.84
N PHE A 67 -2.03 -5.16 9.34
CA PHE A 67 -3.36 -4.75 8.96
C PHE A 67 -4.40 -5.78 9.39
N ARG A 68 -5.64 -5.34 9.56
CA ARG A 68 -6.78 -6.21 9.86
C ARG A 68 -8.00 -5.74 9.12
N LEU A 69 -8.66 -6.62 8.39
CA LEU A 69 -9.96 -6.34 7.79
C LEU A 69 -11.07 -6.45 8.85
N SER A 70 -12.22 -5.79 8.62
CA SER A 70 -13.40 -6.06 9.44
C SER A 70 -13.73 -7.55 9.48
N SER A 71 -14.25 -8.04 10.61
CA SER A 71 -14.61 -9.46 10.73
C SER A 71 -15.76 -9.87 9.81
N THR A 72 -16.49 -8.89 9.28
CA THR A 72 -17.58 -9.06 8.33
C THR A 72 -17.19 -8.67 6.90
N TRP A 73 -15.88 -8.57 6.60
CA TRP A 73 -15.41 -8.14 5.28
C TRP A 73 -16.00 -9.01 4.15
N GLU A 74 -16.64 -8.36 3.18
CA GLU A 74 -17.16 -9.03 1.99
C GLU A 74 -16.04 -9.14 0.94
N PHE A 75 -15.53 -10.34 0.69
CA PHE A 75 -14.56 -10.54 -0.38
C PHE A 75 -15.27 -10.55 -1.73
N ASP A 76 -14.91 -9.59 -2.58
CA ASP A 76 -15.36 -9.46 -3.97
C ASP A 76 -14.16 -9.24 -4.89
N GLN A 77 -14.36 -9.22 -6.21
CA GLN A 77 -13.27 -9.16 -7.19
C GLN A 77 -12.81 -7.71 -7.52
N GLN A 78 -13.23 -6.69 -6.77
CA GLN A 78 -12.68 -5.35 -6.91
C GLN A 78 -11.40 -5.18 -6.10
N SER A 79 -10.54 -4.29 -6.60
CA SER A 79 -9.33 -3.89 -5.90
C SER A 79 -9.64 -2.99 -4.70
N TYR A 80 -9.12 -3.37 -3.54
CA TYR A 80 -9.02 -2.55 -2.35
C TYR A 80 -7.55 -2.43 -1.95
N ASN A 81 -6.91 -1.31 -2.30
CA ASN A 81 -5.52 -1.05 -2.01
C ASN A 81 -5.32 -0.74 -0.52
N ILE A 82 -4.32 -1.39 0.10
CA ILE A 82 -4.03 -1.31 1.54
C ILE A 82 -2.69 -0.61 1.84
N ALA A 83 -1.79 -0.54 0.85
CA ALA A 83 -0.57 0.25 0.92
C ALA A 83 -0.08 0.62 -0.47
N GLN A 84 0.67 1.72 -0.59
CA GLN A 84 1.24 2.14 -1.86
C GLN A 84 2.51 2.97 -1.70
N PHE A 85 3.28 2.99 -2.78
CA PHE A 85 4.37 3.92 -2.99
C PHE A 85 4.02 4.86 -4.13
N ILE A 86 4.01 6.17 -3.86
CA ILE A 86 3.53 7.15 -4.82
C ILE A 86 4.35 8.43 -4.78
N ALA A 87 4.69 8.96 -5.95
CA ALA A 87 5.39 10.23 -6.10
C ALA A 87 4.55 11.18 -6.96
N ASP A 88 4.54 12.46 -6.58
CA ASP A 88 4.25 13.54 -7.52
C ASP A 88 5.52 13.78 -8.35
N ARG A 89 5.39 13.77 -9.68
CA ARG A 89 6.52 13.93 -10.61
C ARG A 89 6.29 15.11 -11.54
N PRO A 90 6.29 16.36 -11.04
CA PRO A 90 5.94 17.54 -11.83
C PRO A 90 6.65 17.60 -13.19
N GLY A 91 5.88 17.87 -14.23
CA GLY A 91 6.34 17.90 -15.61
C GLY A 91 6.68 16.52 -16.18
N ALA A 92 6.14 15.43 -15.63
CA ALA A 92 6.23 14.11 -16.25
C ALA A 92 5.38 14.07 -17.52
N GLY A 93 4.16 14.60 -17.46
CA GLY A 93 3.29 14.82 -18.62
C GLY A 93 2.84 13.54 -19.33
N CYS A 94 2.64 12.45 -18.57
CA CYS A 94 2.33 11.13 -19.13
C CYS A 94 0.88 10.67 -18.98
N ASP A 95 0.16 11.15 -17.97
CA ASP A 95 -1.26 10.89 -17.74
C ASP A 95 -1.96 12.25 -17.43
N ASP A 96 -3.22 12.23 -16.99
CA ASP A 96 -4.02 13.44 -16.66
C ASP A 96 -3.45 14.25 -15.49
N ASP A 97 -2.61 13.62 -14.67
CA ASP A 97 -1.83 14.25 -13.60
C ASP A 97 -0.39 13.69 -13.56
N ASP A 98 0.46 14.34 -12.77
CA ASP A 98 1.86 13.95 -12.60
C ASP A 98 2.07 12.97 -11.42
N TRP A 99 1.00 12.50 -10.77
CA TRP A 99 1.09 11.53 -9.69
C TRP A 99 1.23 10.12 -10.25
N MET A 100 2.25 9.39 -9.79
CA MET A 100 2.51 8.04 -10.26
C MET A 100 2.65 7.07 -9.09
N PRO A 101 1.67 6.19 -8.86
CA PRO A 101 1.87 5.05 -7.97
C PRO A 101 2.81 4.05 -8.64
N SER A 102 3.89 3.70 -7.95
CA SER A 102 4.77 2.61 -8.34
C SER A 102 4.23 1.30 -7.77
N SER A 103 4.76 0.88 -6.63
CA SER A 103 4.36 -0.36 -6.00
C SER A 103 3.04 -0.20 -5.26
N LEU A 104 2.11 -1.11 -5.52
CA LEU A 104 0.80 -1.19 -4.86
C LEU A 104 0.71 -2.50 -4.10
N ILE A 105 -0.05 -2.52 -3.02
CA ILE A 105 -0.39 -3.72 -2.26
C ILE A 105 -1.90 -3.69 -2.04
N TRP A 106 -2.62 -4.67 -2.58
CA TRP A 106 -4.08 -4.66 -2.59
C TRP A 106 -4.68 -6.04 -2.38
N LEU A 107 -5.98 -6.04 -2.08
CA LEU A 107 -6.83 -7.22 -2.08
C LEU A 107 -7.66 -7.28 -3.36
N GLU A 108 -7.74 -8.47 -3.95
CA GLU A 108 -8.70 -8.84 -4.97
C GLU A 108 -9.24 -10.23 -4.62
N GLY A 109 -10.55 -10.37 -4.44
CA GLY A 109 -11.11 -11.49 -3.68
C GLY A 109 -10.51 -11.53 -2.28
N ASN A 110 -10.17 -12.72 -1.81
CA ASN A 110 -9.41 -12.92 -0.57
C ASN A 110 -7.90 -13.05 -0.81
N GLN A 111 -7.38 -12.57 -1.94
CA GLN A 111 -5.98 -12.70 -2.29
C GLN A 111 -5.24 -11.38 -2.17
N LEU A 112 -4.13 -11.42 -1.44
CA LEU A 112 -3.14 -10.36 -1.43
C LEU A 112 -2.37 -10.36 -2.75
N ASN A 113 -2.25 -9.19 -3.34
CA ASN A 113 -1.52 -8.95 -4.57
C ASN A 113 -0.59 -7.75 -4.40
N SER A 114 0.47 -7.73 -5.19
CA SER A 114 1.34 -6.56 -5.32
C SER A 114 1.83 -6.39 -6.76
N ARG A 115 2.42 -5.22 -7.02
CA ARG A 115 3.13 -4.94 -8.26
C ARG A 115 4.30 -4.01 -7.97
N ILE A 116 5.22 -3.93 -8.93
CA ILE A 116 6.25 -2.90 -9.04
C ILE A 116 6.17 -2.25 -10.43
N VAL A 117 6.70 -1.04 -10.57
CA VAL A 117 6.69 -0.28 -11.83
C VAL A 117 8.11 0.15 -12.18
N SER A 118 8.52 -0.07 -13.43
CA SER A 118 9.79 0.41 -13.97
C SER A 118 9.59 1.14 -15.30
N GLY A 119 10.65 1.75 -15.84
CA GLY A 119 10.62 2.48 -17.12
C GLY A 119 10.91 3.97 -16.95
N ASN A 120 10.45 4.78 -17.92
CA ASN A 120 10.72 6.21 -17.98
C ASN A 120 9.60 7.01 -17.31
N TYR A 121 8.37 6.84 -17.82
CA TYR A 121 7.19 7.63 -17.45
C TYR A 121 7.52 9.12 -17.33
N ARG A 122 8.15 9.68 -18.36
CA ARG A 122 8.40 11.12 -18.51
C ARG A 122 8.53 11.46 -19.99
N GLN A 123 7.81 12.48 -20.45
CA GLN A 123 7.92 12.93 -21.85
C GLN A 123 9.38 13.20 -22.26
N PRO A 124 9.78 12.81 -23.48
CA PRO A 124 8.95 12.29 -24.57
C PRO A 124 8.65 10.78 -24.51
N ASP A 125 9.14 10.06 -23.48
CA ASP A 125 8.95 8.61 -23.34
C ASP A 125 8.14 8.26 -22.08
N CYS A 126 6.84 8.06 -22.28
CA CYS A 126 5.93 7.66 -21.22
C CYS A 126 5.85 6.14 -21.00
N SER A 127 6.75 5.36 -21.59
CA SER A 127 6.76 3.91 -21.38
C SER A 127 7.02 3.54 -19.92
N ARG A 128 6.25 2.56 -19.46
CA ARG A 128 6.39 1.91 -18.15
C ARG A 128 6.08 0.43 -18.27
N THR A 129 6.69 -0.37 -17.41
CA THR A 129 6.45 -1.80 -17.28
C THR A 129 5.88 -2.08 -15.90
N PHE A 130 4.79 -2.82 -15.86
CA PHE A 130 4.20 -3.33 -14.62
C PHE A 130 4.65 -4.78 -14.43
N THR A 131 5.27 -5.07 -13.30
CA THR A 131 5.57 -6.46 -12.89
C THR A 131 4.69 -6.80 -11.70
N GLY A 132 3.64 -7.58 -11.96
CA GLY A 132 2.74 -8.07 -10.91
C GLY A 132 3.30 -9.31 -10.21
N THR A 133 2.97 -9.48 -8.93
CA THR A 133 3.33 -10.69 -8.17
C THR A 133 2.36 -11.84 -8.42
N GLY A 134 1.15 -11.54 -8.93
CA GLY A 134 0.01 -12.44 -8.82
C GLY A 134 -0.43 -12.61 -7.35
N ASN A 135 -1.31 -13.59 -7.12
CA ASN A 135 -1.82 -13.92 -5.79
C ASN A 135 -0.68 -14.48 -4.92
N ILE A 136 -0.23 -13.70 -3.93
CA ILE A 136 0.90 -14.06 -3.06
C ILE A 136 0.49 -14.67 -1.72
N ALA A 137 -0.70 -14.33 -1.21
CA ALA A 137 -1.22 -14.90 0.04
C ALA A 137 -2.73 -14.85 0.08
N THR A 138 -3.36 -15.77 0.80
CA THR A 138 -4.79 -15.71 1.14
C THR A 138 -4.97 -14.94 2.45
N VAL A 139 -5.89 -14.00 2.48
CA VAL A 139 -6.16 -13.10 3.60
C VAL A 139 -7.48 -13.47 4.27
N SER A 140 -7.50 -13.51 5.59
CA SER A 140 -8.71 -13.74 6.38
C SER A 140 -9.28 -12.43 6.93
N ALA A 141 -10.61 -12.39 7.04
CA ALA A 141 -11.32 -11.29 7.67
C ALA A 141 -11.19 -11.38 9.20
N GLY A 142 -11.15 -10.23 9.89
CA GLY A 142 -11.24 -10.18 11.35
C GLY A 142 -10.00 -10.62 12.13
N THR A 143 -8.89 -10.94 11.45
CA THR A 143 -7.60 -11.28 12.04
C THR A 143 -6.54 -10.25 11.65
N TRP A 144 -5.57 -10.04 12.53
CA TRP A 144 -4.39 -9.27 12.18
C TRP A 144 -3.46 -10.09 11.29
N HIS A 145 -2.94 -9.43 10.27
CA HIS A 145 -1.94 -9.94 9.35
C HIS A 145 -0.74 -9.02 9.35
N LYS A 146 0.43 -9.59 9.09
CA LYS A 146 1.71 -8.89 9.01
C LYS A 146 2.26 -8.93 7.59
N ILE A 147 2.66 -7.78 7.08
CA ILE A 147 3.39 -7.66 5.82
C ILE A 147 4.77 -7.08 6.10
N ILE A 148 5.80 -7.72 5.54
CA ILE A 148 7.14 -7.14 5.43
C ILE A 148 7.56 -7.15 3.97
N ILE A 149 8.12 -6.05 3.50
CA ILE A 149 8.67 -5.87 2.16
C ILE A 149 10.15 -5.58 2.30
N GLN A 150 10.99 -6.26 1.52
CA GLN A 150 12.37 -5.87 1.27
C GLN A 150 12.50 -5.50 -0.21
N ALA A 151 12.95 -4.29 -0.49
CA ALA A 151 13.13 -3.82 -1.86
C ALA A 151 14.47 -3.12 -2.02
N LYS A 152 15.14 -3.45 -3.13
CA LYS A 152 16.24 -2.66 -3.67
C LYS A 152 15.71 -1.89 -4.88
N TRP A 153 15.63 -0.58 -4.75
CA TRP A 153 14.95 0.33 -5.69
C TRP A 153 15.89 0.75 -6.81
N THR A 154 15.86 0.07 -7.95
CA THR A 154 16.73 0.35 -9.11
C THR A 154 15.90 0.41 -10.37
N SER A 155 16.38 1.15 -11.37
CA SER A 155 15.76 1.21 -12.69
C SER A 155 16.34 0.21 -13.69
N ASP A 156 17.30 -0.61 -13.25
CA ASP A 156 17.95 -1.66 -14.01
C ASP A 156 17.75 -3.03 -13.33
N SER A 157 18.29 -4.08 -13.93
CA SER A 157 18.20 -5.45 -13.42
C SER A 157 19.12 -5.73 -12.22
N SER A 158 19.57 -4.73 -11.45
CA SER A 158 20.31 -4.97 -10.19
C SER A 158 19.40 -5.00 -8.96
N GLY A 159 18.10 -4.75 -9.14
CA GLY A 159 17.11 -4.69 -8.09
C GLY A 159 16.53 -6.04 -7.70
N TYR A 160 15.78 -6.02 -6.60
CA TYR A 160 14.97 -7.14 -6.13
C TYR A 160 13.79 -6.66 -5.31
N TYR A 161 12.75 -7.49 -5.26
CA TYR A 161 11.55 -7.26 -4.50
C TYR A 161 11.14 -8.55 -3.80
N LYS A 162 10.94 -8.48 -2.48
CA LYS A 162 10.60 -9.63 -1.64
C LYS A 162 9.51 -9.25 -0.67
N MET A 163 8.63 -10.21 -0.38
CA MET A 163 7.53 -10.01 0.56
C MET A 163 7.40 -11.21 1.50
N TRP A 164 7.08 -10.89 2.75
CA TRP A 164 6.65 -11.85 3.77
C TRP A 164 5.24 -11.51 4.19
N PHE A 165 4.44 -12.56 4.38
CA PHE A 165 3.08 -12.49 4.91
C PHE A 165 2.98 -13.44 6.09
N ASP A 166 2.56 -12.94 7.25
CA ASP A 166 2.43 -13.69 8.50
C ASP A 166 3.69 -14.53 8.82
N GLY A 167 4.86 -13.92 8.65
CA GLY A 167 6.17 -14.51 8.92
C GLY A 167 6.71 -15.43 7.80
N ASN A 168 5.89 -15.80 6.82
CA ASN A 168 6.32 -16.65 5.71
C ASN A 168 6.76 -15.82 4.51
N LYS A 169 7.90 -16.14 3.91
CA LYS A 169 8.32 -15.53 2.63
C LYS A 169 7.36 -16.01 1.53
N VAL A 170 6.60 -15.10 0.94
CA VAL A 170 5.58 -15.40 -0.07
C VAL A 170 5.95 -14.95 -1.48
N TYR A 171 6.92 -14.06 -1.61
CA TYR A 171 7.41 -13.57 -2.90
C TYR A 171 8.89 -13.22 -2.79
N GLU A 172 9.67 -13.59 -3.80
CA GLU A 172 11.08 -13.19 -3.93
C GLU A 172 11.51 -13.26 -5.39
N HIS A 173 11.83 -12.10 -5.95
CA HIS A 173 12.38 -11.99 -7.30
C HIS A 173 13.60 -11.09 -7.31
N TYR A 174 14.64 -11.55 -7.99
CA TYR A 174 15.92 -10.86 -8.18
C TYR A 174 16.12 -10.50 -9.64
N ASN A 175 17.08 -9.61 -9.87
CA ASN A 175 17.53 -9.19 -11.20
C ASN A 175 16.42 -8.49 -12.01
N ILE A 176 15.65 -7.64 -11.34
CA ILE A 176 14.52 -6.91 -11.91
C ILE A 176 14.69 -5.41 -11.68
N ALA A 177 14.17 -4.59 -12.59
CA ALA A 177 13.97 -3.18 -12.34
C ALA A 177 12.73 -2.99 -11.45
N THR A 178 12.88 -2.19 -10.39
CA THR A 178 11.89 -2.01 -9.32
C THR A 178 11.36 -0.59 -9.19
N THR A 179 11.91 0.38 -9.91
CA THR A 179 11.40 1.75 -9.99
C THR A 179 11.70 2.41 -11.35
N THR A 180 11.14 3.60 -11.59
CA THR A 180 11.44 4.46 -12.74
C THR A 180 12.88 4.98 -12.72
N ASN A 181 13.39 5.39 -13.88
CA ASN A 181 14.78 5.82 -14.06
C ASN A 181 15.04 7.30 -13.72
N ASP A 182 14.29 7.87 -12.77
CA ASP A 182 14.51 9.21 -12.24
C ASP A 182 14.70 9.20 -10.71
N ASP A 183 14.89 10.39 -10.14
CA ASP A 183 15.24 10.58 -8.73
C ASP A 183 14.05 11.08 -7.90
N ALA A 184 12.82 10.80 -8.35
CA ALA A 184 11.63 11.12 -7.58
C ALA A 184 11.65 10.40 -6.22
N VAL A 185 11.24 11.11 -5.17
CA VAL A 185 11.02 10.52 -3.85
C VAL A 185 9.59 10.04 -3.77
N PHE A 186 9.40 8.75 -3.54
CA PHE A 186 8.10 8.13 -3.37
C PHE A 186 7.73 8.13 -1.89
N ALA A 187 6.54 8.65 -1.57
CA ALA A 187 5.95 8.48 -0.25
C ALA A 187 5.52 7.03 -0.06
N PHE A 188 5.71 6.49 1.14
CA PHE A 188 5.10 5.23 1.57
C PHE A 188 3.80 5.55 2.30
N ARG A 189 2.69 5.01 1.80
CA ARG A 189 1.35 5.20 2.37
C ARG A 189 0.78 3.86 2.78
N VAL A 190 0.14 3.85 3.95
CA VAL A 190 -0.73 2.75 4.39
C VAL A 190 -2.13 3.30 4.62
N GLY A 191 -3.14 2.49 4.28
CA GLY A 191 -4.52 2.89 4.46
C GLY A 191 -5.46 2.28 3.44
N LEU A 192 -6.74 2.56 3.59
CA LEU A 192 -7.77 2.04 2.70
C LEU A 192 -7.95 2.99 1.51
N TYR A 193 -7.47 2.56 0.34
CA TYR A 193 -7.81 3.16 -0.94
C TYR A 193 -8.72 2.21 -1.73
N ALA A 194 -10.02 2.51 -1.74
CA ALA A 194 -11.02 1.73 -2.47
C ALA A 194 -11.01 2.07 -3.97
N ASN A 195 -9.89 1.79 -4.63
CA ASN A 195 -9.62 2.21 -6.01
C ASN A 195 -10.58 1.59 -7.03
N GLY A 196 -10.97 0.33 -6.84
CA GLY A 196 -11.94 -0.35 -7.72
C GLY A 196 -13.26 0.42 -7.86
N TRP A 197 -13.71 1.14 -6.83
CA TRP A 197 -14.94 1.95 -6.91
C TRP A 197 -14.85 3.09 -7.92
N HIS A 198 -13.69 3.76 -7.97
CA HIS A 198 -13.43 4.84 -8.93
C HIS A 198 -13.11 4.27 -10.31
N ASP A 199 -12.28 3.24 -10.38
CA ASP A 199 -11.74 2.74 -11.65
C ASP A 199 -12.82 2.02 -12.46
N ASP A 200 -13.64 1.18 -11.80
CA ASP A 200 -14.75 0.46 -12.44
C ASP A 200 -16.03 1.31 -12.57
N LYS A 201 -16.02 2.53 -12.02
CA LYS A 201 -17.16 3.46 -11.97
C LYS A 201 -18.39 2.89 -11.25
N LYS A 202 -18.22 1.87 -10.41
CA LYS A 202 -19.27 1.20 -9.62
C LYS A 202 -18.68 0.49 -8.41
N MET A 203 -19.52 0.16 -7.44
CA MET A 203 -19.21 -0.80 -6.39
C MET A 203 -19.74 -2.19 -6.76
N VAL A 204 -18.96 -3.23 -6.49
CA VAL A 204 -19.38 -4.64 -6.53
C VAL A 204 -19.66 -5.11 -5.11
N GLY A 205 -20.63 -6.03 -4.97
CA GLY A 205 -21.06 -6.53 -3.67
C GLY A 205 -22.07 -5.62 -2.98
N ASN A 206 -22.28 -5.82 -1.68
CA ASN A 206 -23.25 -5.08 -0.87
C ASN A 206 -22.61 -4.27 0.27
N GLN A 207 -21.32 -4.47 0.53
CA GLN A 207 -20.58 -3.76 1.58
C GLN A 207 -19.99 -2.43 1.09
N GLY A 208 -20.83 -1.39 1.05
CA GLY A 208 -20.40 -0.03 0.71
C GLY A 208 -19.66 0.73 1.81
N PHE A 209 -19.67 0.20 3.03
CA PHE A 209 -18.86 0.71 4.13
C PHE A 209 -17.74 -0.28 4.44
N ARG A 210 -16.50 0.15 4.28
CA ARG A 210 -15.29 -0.68 4.40
C ARG A 210 -14.41 -0.18 5.52
N GLN A 211 -13.80 -1.11 6.26
CA GLN A 211 -12.95 -0.81 7.40
C GLN A 211 -11.70 -1.67 7.38
N VAL A 212 -10.55 -1.04 7.58
CA VAL A 212 -9.27 -1.71 7.76
C VAL A 212 -8.53 -1.04 8.91
N TRP A 213 -8.03 -1.83 9.85
CA TRP A 213 -7.19 -1.37 10.94
C TRP A 213 -5.72 -1.54 10.56
N TYR A 214 -4.86 -0.66 11.06
CA TYR A 214 -3.41 -0.69 10.85
C TYR A 214 -2.67 -0.44 12.16
N ASP A 215 -1.53 -1.10 12.32
CA ASP A 215 -0.65 -0.93 13.47
C ASP A 215 0.81 -1.30 13.12
N GLU A 216 1.75 -0.95 13.99
CA GLU A 216 3.17 -1.32 13.89
C GLU A 216 3.79 -1.04 12.50
N VAL A 217 3.56 0.16 11.97
CA VAL A 217 4.11 0.62 10.69
C VAL A 217 5.54 1.10 10.89
N ALA A 218 6.48 0.57 10.11
CA ALA A 218 7.90 0.90 10.20
C ALA A 218 8.60 0.89 8.83
N VAL A 219 9.63 1.73 8.71
CA VAL A 219 10.59 1.73 7.61
C VAL A 219 11.99 1.62 8.21
N GLY A 220 12.83 0.76 7.64
CA GLY A 220 14.14 0.45 8.21
C GLY A 220 15.12 -0.10 7.20
N THR A 221 16.29 -0.50 7.69
CA THR A 221 17.40 -1.01 6.87
C THR A 221 17.63 -2.50 7.04
N THR A 222 16.99 -3.12 8.03
CA THR A 222 17.02 -4.55 8.29
C THR A 222 15.61 -5.10 8.42
N PHE A 223 15.46 -6.42 8.24
CA PHE A 223 14.20 -7.12 8.53
C PHE A 223 13.75 -6.87 9.98
N ALA A 224 14.73 -6.80 10.89
CA ALA A 224 14.46 -6.61 12.29
C ALA A 224 13.86 -5.24 12.58
N ASP A 225 14.39 -4.17 11.97
CA ASP A 225 13.90 -2.81 12.17
C ASP A 225 12.39 -2.65 11.92
N VAL A 226 11.80 -3.52 11.10
CA VAL A 226 10.42 -3.42 10.64
C VAL A 226 9.54 -4.62 10.95
N ASP A 227 9.98 -5.58 11.77
CA ASP A 227 9.14 -6.74 12.11
C ASP A 227 8.26 -6.43 13.34
N PRO A 228 6.92 -6.33 13.21
CA PRO A 228 6.01 -6.08 14.33
C PRO A 228 6.20 -6.94 15.58
N ASP A 229 6.76 -8.15 15.44
CA ASP A 229 6.89 -9.12 16.53
C ASP A 229 8.22 -9.03 17.31
N GLN A 230 9.11 -8.12 16.92
CA GLN A 230 10.46 -7.98 17.47
C GLN A 230 10.56 -7.83 18.99
N TYR A 231 9.48 -7.40 19.66
CA TYR A 231 9.49 -7.09 21.09
C TYR A 231 8.61 -8.00 21.94
N GLU A 232 8.16 -9.15 21.43
CA GLU A 232 7.56 -10.18 22.28
C GLU A 232 8.63 -11.15 22.79
N LYS A 233 9.16 -10.85 23.99
CA LYS A 233 9.87 -11.80 24.85
C LYS A 233 9.16 -11.90 26.19
#